data_AF-A0A1S9IE47-F1
#
_entry.id   AF-A0A1S9IE47-F1
#
_cell.length_a   1.000
_cell.length_b   1.000
_cell.length_c   1.000
_cell.angle_alpha   90.00
_cell.angle_beta   90.00
_cell.angle_gamma   90.00
#
_symmetry.space_group_name_H-M   'P 1'
#
loop_
_entity.id
_entity.type
_entity.pdbx_description
1 polymer ?
#
loop_
_entity_poly.entity_id
_entity_poly.type
_entity_poly.pdbx_seq_one_letter_code
_entity_poly.pdbx_strand_id
1 'polypeptide(L)'
;MFIKIFGGKNDKGKNVQGKVIFMDSFSHNYSIKRDIITPHHKNYYNNKGEKENILPLDSDEPTPIQFLVMKKSGDTKLKFEIKLAIDKSIFNNIIQENESINNTILEKYKNKTIYKFVVENLIEALNFHGIGAKTSVGYGYFQEITKEECFKQIVNNEKRREKEILEEKENKKLMKMNNSEKKLYLVKKISDCEKRKEELKKLFANREQEELEQTEVEELAKLIKKIWNIRVNGDIK
;
A
#
# COMPACT_ATOMS: atom_id res chain seq x y z
N MET A 1 -12.09 -15.71 6.80
CA MET A 1 -11.36 -14.66 6.04
C MET A 1 -11.55 -13.27 6.65
N PHE A 2 -12.77 -12.77 6.78
CA PHE A 2 -13.08 -11.41 7.28
C PHE A 2 -12.41 -11.04 8.61
N ILE A 3 -12.39 -11.95 9.60
CA ILE A 3 -11.68 -11.74 10.88
C ILE A 3 -10.19 -11.43 10.68
N LYS A 4 -9.53 -12.04 9.67
CA LYS A 4 -8.12 -11.72 9.37
C LYS A 4 -7.97 -10.29 8.82
N ILE A 5 -8.97 -9.78 8.10
CA ILE A 5 -8.93 -8.44 7.48
C ILE A 5 -9.25 -7.38 8.55
N PHE A 6 -10.44 -7.47 9.15
CA PHE A 6 -11.01 -6.43 10.01
C PHE A 6 -10.77 -6.65 11.51
N GLY A 7 -10.38 -7.85 11.92
CA GLY A 7 -10.39 -8.25 13.32
C GLY A 7 -11.78 -8.64 13.80
N GLY A 8 -11.89 -9.04 15.05
CA GLY A 8 -13.15 -9.42 15.67
C GLY A 8 -12.99 -10.55 16.69
N LYS A 9 -14.09 -11.24 16.99
CA LYS A 9 -14.11 -12.39 17.90
C LYS A 9 -14.06 -13.67 17.09
N ASN A 10 -13.14 -14.58 17.40
CA ASN A 10 -13.08 -15.89 16.75
C ASN A 10 -14.11 -16.87 17.36
N ASP A 11 -14.22 -18.06 16.76
CA ASP A 11 -15.17 -19.11 17.19
C ASP A 11 -14.95 -19.57 18.64
N LYS A 12 -13.75 -19.34 19.20
CA LYS A 12 -13.40 -19.62 20.60
C LYS A 12 -13.67 -18.44 21.53
N GLY A 13 -14.35 -17.42 21.04
CA GLY A 13 -14.67 -16.22 21.80
C GLY A 13 -13.49 -15.28 22.09
N LYS A 14 -12.32 -15.49 21.48
CA LYS A 14 -11.13 -14.65 21.71
C LYS A 14 -11.09 -13.48 20.72
N ASN A 15 -10.64 -12.33 21.22
CA ASN A 15 -10.39 -11.16 20.38
C ASN A 15 -9.17 -11.40 19.48
N VAL A 16 -9.32 -11.10 18.20
CA VAL A 16 -8.30 -11.22 17.16
C VAL A 16 -8.13 -9.88 16.48
N GLN A 17 -6.89 -9.43 16.36
CA GLN A 17 -6.54 -8.19 15.67
C GLN A 17 -6.63 -8.36 14.15
N GLY A 18 -7.21 -7.36 13.47
CA GLY A 18 -7.20 -7.27 12.02
C GLY A 18 -5.81 -7.00 11.47
N LYS A 19 -5.54 -7.50 10.27
CA LYS A 19 -4.23 -7.39 9.59
C LYS A 19 -4.25 -6.44 8.39
N VAL A 20 -5.31 -5.65 8.24
CA VAL A 20 -5.43 -4.59 7.25
C VAL A 20 -5.76 -3.29 7.96
N ILE A 21 -4.99 -2.24 7.67
CA ILE A 21 -5.23 -0.88 8.15
C ILE A 21 -5.75 -0.06 6.98
N PHE A 22 -6.90 0.59 7.19
CA PHE A 22 -7.50 1.54 6.27
C PHE A 22 -7.18 2.94 6.79
N MET A 23 -6.37 3.70 6.07
CA MET A 23 -6.00 5.05 6.48
C MET A 23 -7.04 6.06 6.02
N ASP A 24 -7.15 7.15 6.79
CA ASP A 24 -7.98 8.29 6.40
C ASP A 24 -7.50 8.89 5.07
N SER A 25 -8.47 9.37 4.29
CA SER A 25 -8.22 9.98 2.99
C SER A 25 -8.66 11.43 2.99
N PHE A 26 -7.76 12.32 2.57
CA PHE A 26 -7.99 13.75 2.49
C PHE A 26 -7.77 14.25 1.07
N SER A 27 -8.67 15.11 0.60
CA SER A 27 -8.51 15.80 -0.67
C SER A 27 -7.85 17.17 -0.46
N HIS A 28 -7.08 17.64 -1.43
CA HIS A 28 -6.33 18.91 -1.31
C HIS A 28 -7.00 20.10 -2.02
N ASN A 29 -8.09 19.90 -2.78
CA ASN A 29 -8.73 20.95 -3.60
C ASN A 29 -10.26 20.92 -3.48
N TYR A 30 -10.79 21.30 -2.31
CA TYR A 30 -12.22 21.30 -2.07
C TYR A 30 -12.71 22.60 -1.44
N SER A 31 -14.01 22.85 -1.61
CA SER A 31 -14.75 23.87 -0.88
C SER A 31 -15.87 23.20 -0.12
N ILE A 32 -16.15 23.70 1.09
CA ILE A 32 -17.30 23.27 1.88
C ILE A 32 -18.46 24.20 1.54
N LYS A 33 -19.60 23.61 1.19
CA LYS A 33 -20.87 24.32 0.97
C LYS A 33 -21.93 23.79 1.93
N ARG A 34 -22.98 24.58 2.13
CA ARG A 34 -24.19 24.12 2.81
C ARG A 34 -25.19 23.66 1.75
N ASP A 35 -25.86 22.57 2.05
CA ASP A 35 -26.95 22.03 1.25
C ASP A 35 -28.12 21.69 2.19
N ILE A 36 -29.32 21.51 1.64
CA ILE A 36 -30.56 21.34 2.42
C ILE A 36 -31.25 20.05 2.00
N ILE A 37 -31.73 19.27 2.97
CA ILE A 37 -32.75 18.25 2.73
C ILE A 37 -34.01 18.62 3.48
N THR A 38 -35.16 18.33 2.90
CA THR A 38 -36.45 18.70 3.47
C THR A 38 -37.32 17.46 3.63
N PRO A 39 -37.04 16.58 4.63
CA PRO A 39 -37.91 15.44 4.91
C PRO A 39 -39.33 15.93 5.23
N HIS A 40 -40.30 15.28 4.59
CA HIS A 40 -41.73 15.52 4.78
C HIS A 40 -42.28 14.66 5.91
N HIS A 41 -42.06 13.34 5.86
CA HIS A 41 -42.63 12.40 6.85
C HIS A 41 -41.66 12.06 8.00
N LYS A 42 -41.18 13.07 8.72
CA LYS A 42 -40.20 12.88 9.81
C LYS A 42 -40.72 11.94 10.91
N ASN A 43 -41.97 12.11 11.31
CA ASN A 43 -42.59 11.33 12.40
C ASN A 43 -42.78 9.86 11.99
N TYR A 44 -43.16 9.61 10.74
CA TYR A 44 -43.25 8.26 10.17
C TYR A 44 -41.92 7.50 10.26
N TYR A 45 -40.83 8.10 9.80
CA TYR A 45 -39.52 7.41 9.78
C TYR A 45 -38.87 7.27 11.16
N ASN A 46 -39.18 8.15 12.11
CA ASN A 46 -38.61 8.12 13.45
C ASN A 46 -39.35 7.17 14.40
N ASN A 47 -40.58 6.73 14.07
CA ASN A 47 -41.38 5.89 14.96
C ASN A 47 -41.09 4.38 14.80
N LYS A 48 -39.81 4.00 14.80
CA LYS A 48 -39.40 2.59 14.79
C LYS A 48 -39.53 2.00 16.19
N GLY A 49 -40.75 1.69 16.63
CA GLY A 49 -40.96 0.81 17.79
C GLY A 49 -42.12 1.13 18.74
N GLU A 50 -42.95 2.16 18.50
CA GLU A 50 -44.11 2.41 19.37
C GLU A 50 -45.40 1.77 18.84
N LYS A 51 -46.36 1.53 19.74
CA LYS A 51 -47.63 0.82 19.50
C LYS A 51 -48.56 1.49 18.49
N GLU A 52 -48.30 2.74 18.13
CA GLU A 52 -49.10 3.50 17.16
C GLU A 52 -48.39 3.53 15.81
N ASN A 53 -48.97 2.86 14.81
CA ASN A 53 -48.57 3.00 13.41
C ASN A 53 -48.91 4.42 12.93
N ILE A 54 -47.99 5.37 13.14
CA ILE A 54 -48.07 6.68 12.49
C ILE A 54 -47.94 6.43 10.99
N LEU A 55 -48.95 6.82 10.22
CA LEU A 55 -48.93 6.77 8.75
C LEU A 55 -48.32 8.06 8.20
N PRO A 56 -47.65 8.01 7.04
CA PRO A 56 -47.17 9.23 6.39
C PRO A 56 -48.38 10.03 5.90
N LEU A 57 -48.48 11.30 6.29
CA LEU A 57 -49.57 12.19 5.87
C LEU A 57 -49.05 13.26 4.92
N ASP A 58 -49.83 13.56 3.88
CA ASP A 58 -49.54 14.66 2.94
C ASP A 58 -49.61 16.05 3.62
N SER A 59 -50.17 16.12 4.83
CA SER A 59 -50.19 17.32 5.67
C SER A 59 -48.96 17.49 6.56
N ASP A 60 -48.01 16.55 6.55
CA ASP A 60 -46.80 16.67 7.36
C ASP A 60 -45.96 17.87 6.91
N GLU A 61 -45.50 18.71 7.86
CA GLU A 61 -44.72 19.89 7.49
C GLU A 61 -43.28 19.52 7.05
N PRO A 62 -42.82 20.06 5.91
CA PRO A 62 -41.43 19.91 5.49
C PRO A 62 -40.47 20.51 6.53
N THR A 63 -39.50 19.73 7.01
CA THR A 63 -38.50 20.21 7.98
C THR A 63 -37.13 20.43 7.30
N PRO A 64 -36.71 21.66 6.98
CA PRO A 64 -35.41 21.90 6.33
C PRO A 64 -34.23 21.57 7.26
N ILE A 65 -33.34 20.69 6.83
CA ILE A 65 -32.12 20.30 7.55
C ILE A 65 -30.90 20.68 6.70
N GLN A 66 -30.12 21.63 7.20
CA GLN A 66 -28.87 22.04 6.59
C GLN A 66 -27.74 21.05 6.92
N PHE A 67 -26.91 20.73 5.95
CA PHE A 67 -25.74 19.87 6.12
C PHE A 67 -24.57 20.34 5.25
N LEU A 68 -23.35 19.93 5.63
CA LEU A 68 -22.14 20.29 4.91
C LEU A 68 -21.90 19.32 3.75
N VAL A 69 -21.60 19.87 2.59
CA VAL A 69 -21.22 19.12 1.39
C VAL A 69 -19.86 19.56 0.90
N MET A 70 -19.08 18.59 0.44
CA MET A 70 -17.81 18.87 -0.19
C MET A 70 -18.01 19.03 -1.69
N LYS A 71 -17.59 20.17 -2.24
CA LYS A 71 -17.68 20.49 -3.67
C LYS A 71 -16.29 20.75 -4.22
N LYS A 72 -16.03 20.29 -5.44
CA LYS A 72 -14.80 20.61 -6.18
C LYS A 72 -14.60 22.13 -6.24
N SER A 73 -13.35 22.57 -6.12
CA SER A 73 -12.99 23.98 -6.33
C SER A 73 -12.57 24.18 -7.79
N GLY A 74 -13.30 25.05 -8.51
CA GLY A 74 -13.07 25.32 -9.94
C GLY A 74 -13.31 24.11 -10.86
N ASP A 75 -12.53 24.04 -11.93
CA ASP A 75 -12.64 22.99 -12.97
C ASP A 75 -11.88 21.70 -12.63
N THR A 76 -11.19 21.67 -11.49
CA THR A 76 -10.40 20.50 -11.09
C THR A 76 -11.28 19.37 -10.55
N LYS A 77 -10.89 18.11 -10.81
CA LYS A 77 -11.52 16.94 -10.21
C LYS A 77 -11.14 16.83 -8.74
N LEU A 78 -12.11 16.48 -7.89
CA LEU A 78 -11.87 16.18 -6.49
C LEU A 78 -11.16 14.84 -6.38
N LYS A 79 -9.89 14.85 -5.98
CA LYS A 79 -9.06 13.64 -5.88
C LYS A 79 -8.87 13.23 -4.45
N PHE A 80 -8.99 11.93 -4.18
CA PHE A 80 -8.71 11.32 -2.89
C PHE A 80 -7.61 10.29 -3.05
N GLU A 81 -6.71 10.26 -2.07
CA GLU A 81 -5.68 9.23 -1.96
C GLU A 81 -6.08 8.27 -0.84
N ILE A 82 -6.45 7.04 -1.18
CA ILE A 82 -6.83 6.02 -0.19
C ILE A 82 -5.65 5.08 0.03
N LYS A 83 -5.12 5.08 1.26
CA LYS A 83 -3.96 4.27 1.63
C LYS A 83 -4.40 3.06 2.44
N LEU A 84 -3.89 1.90 2.04
CA LEU A 84 -4.10 0.63 2.71
C LEU A 84 -2.75 0.06 3.14
N ALA A 85 -2.65 -0.41 4.38
CA ALA A 85 -1.52 -1.22 4.82
C ALA A 85 -2.00 -2.64 5.10
N ILE A 86 -1.50 -3.59 4.31
CA ILE A 86 -1.82 -5.02 4.45
C ILE A 86 -0.60 -5.72 5.03
N ASP A 87 -0.80 -6.49 6.10
CA ASP A 87 0.27 -7.28 6.69
C ASP A 87 0.77 -8.35 5.70
N LYS A 88 2.10 -8.47 5.58
CA LYS A 88 2.74 -9.41 4.64
C LYS A 88 2.32 -10.85 4.86
N SER A 89 2.01 -11.24 6.09
CA SER A 89 1.56 -12.60 6.44
C SER A 89 0.19 -12.97 5.86
N ILE A 90 -0.59 -11.99 5.38
CA ILE A 90 -1.87 -12.24 4.71
C ILE A 90 -1.93 -11.81 3.26
N PHE A 91 -0.96 -11.03 2.79
CA PHE A 91 -0.98 -10.43 1.45
C PHE A 91 -1.21 -11.47 0.33
N ASN A 92 -0.42 -12.54 0.33
CA ASN A 92 -0.48 -13.61 -0.68
C ASN A 92 -1.33 -14.81 -0.26
N ASN A 93 -2.03 -14.75 0.88
CA ASN A 93 -2.88 -15.86 1.29
C ASN A 93 -4.00 -16.06 0.27
N ILE A 94 -4.09 -17.27 -0.26
CA ILE A 94 -5.14 -17.68 -1.18
C ILE A 94 -6.41 -17.91 -0.37
N ILE A 95 -7.54 -17.41 -0.89
CA ILE A 95 -8.85 -17.65 -0.34
C ILE A 95 -9.26 -19.07 -0.75
N GLN A 96 -9.12 -20.00 0.20
CA GLN A 96 -9.59 -21.37 0.10
C GLN A 96 -10.98 -21.45 0.74
N GLU A 97 -11.92 -22.11 0.08
CA GLU A 97 -13.23 -22.40 0.64
C GLU A 97 -13.09 -23.32 1.86
N ASN A 98 -13.91 -23.07 2.88
CA ASN A 98 -14.39 -24.16 3.72
C ASN A 98 -15.69 -24.62 3.06
N GLU A 99 -15.80 -25.91 2.75
CA GLU A 99 -16.86 -26.57 1.96
C GLU A 99 -18.29 -26.51 2.54
N SER A 100 -18.65 -25.49 3.33
CA SER A 100 -19.93 -25.49 4.06
C SER A 100 -20.69 -24.18 4.04
N ILE A 101 -20.29 -23.19 3.24
CA ILE A 101 -21.05 -21.94 3.12
C ILE A 101 -21.21 -21.61 1.64
N ASN A 102 -22.42 -21.85 1.11
CA ASN A 102 -22.90 -21.31 -0.17
C ASN A 102 -22.94 -19.77 -0.09
N ASN A 103 -21.78 -19.13 -0.14
CA ASN A 103 -21.67 -17.69 -0.20
C ASN A 103 -21.16 -17.33 -1.58
N THR A 104 -22.05 -16.84 -2.43
CA THR A 104 -21.78 -16.39 -3.80
C THR A 104 -20.61 -15.41 -3.87
N ILE A 105 -20.38 -14.65 -2.79
CA ILE A 105 -19.23 -13.75 -2.65
C ILE A 105 -17.92 -14.55 -2.56
N LEU A 106 -17.88 -15.64 -1.80
CA LEU A 106 -16.65 -16.44 -1.63
C LEU A 106 -16.28 -17.18 -2.92
N GLU A 107 -17.27 -17.65 -3.68
CA GLU A 107 -17.03 -18.28 -4.99
C GLU A 107 -16.35 -17.31 -5.98
N LYS A 108 -16.82 -16.05 -6.05
CA LYS A 108 -16.20 -14.99 -6.90
C LYS A 108 -14.71 -14.78 -6.61
N TYR A 109 -14.28 -15.08 -5.38
CA TYR A 109 -12.90 -14.88 -4.93
C TYR A 109 -12.14 -16.18 -4.66
N LYS A 110 -12.68 -17.33 -5.08
CA LYS A 110 -11.99 -18.61 -5.03
C LYS A 110 -10.65 -18.52 -5.77
N ASN A 111 -9.59 -19.03 -5.14
CA ASN A 111 -8.22 -18.98 -5.65
C ASN A 111 -7.63 -17.57 -5.87
N LYS A 112 -8.32 -16.50 -5.44
CA LYS A 112 -7.76 -15.15 -5.42
C LYS A 112 -7.05 -14.90 -4.09
N THR A 113 -6.13 -13.95 -4.09
CA THR A 113 -5.43 -13.51 -2.88
C THR A 113 -6.31 -12.59 -2.04
N ILE A 114 -6.04 -12.51 -0.73
CA ILE A 114 -6.71 -11.57 0.18
C ILE A 114 -6.52 -10.12 -0.29
N TYR A 115 -5.31 -9.74 -0.77
CA TYR A 115 -5.11 -8.36 -1.26
C TYR A 115 -6.07 -8.03 -2.40
N LYS A 116 -6.28 -8.97 -3.33
CA LYS A 116 -7.15 -8.78 -4.49
C LYS A 116 -8.61 -8.67 -4.07
N PHE A 117 -9.03 -9.48 -3.09
CA PHE A 117 -10.34 -9.34 -2.46
C PHE A 117 -10.55 -7.93 -1.87
N VAL A 118 -9.63 -7.46 -1.02
CA VAL A 118 -9.77 -6.15 -0.35
C VAL A 118 -9.85 -5.01 -1.37
N VAL A 119 -8.95 -5.00 -2.35
CA VAL A 119 -8.88 -3.93 -3.35
C VAL A 119 -10.09 -3.95 -4.27
N GLU A 120 -10.51 -5.10 -4.79
CA GLU A 120 -11.68 -5.16 -5.68
C GLU A 120 -12.97 -4.73 -4.95
N ASN A 121 -13.17 -5.18 -3.71
CA ASN A 121 -14.36 -4.78 -2.93
C ASN A 121 -14.33 -3.30 -2.57
N LEU A 122 -13.17 -2.73 -2.26
CA LEU A 122 -13.06 -1.30 -2.01
C LEU A 122 -13.40 -0.47 -3.26
N ILE A 123 -12.90 -0.87 -4.43
CA ILE A 123 -13.22 -0.21 -5.71
C ILE A 123 -14.72 -0.31 -6.00
N GLU A 124 -15.31 -1.49 -5.82
CA GLU A 124 -16.76 -1.69 -6.02
C GLU A 124 -17.58 -0.85 -5.02
N ALA A 125 -17.16 -0.76 -3.75
CA ALA A 125 -17.80 0.08 -2.74
C ALA A 125 -17.78 1.56 -3.14
N LEU A 126 -16.63 2.08 -3.57
CA LEU A 126 -16.49 3.49 -3.96
C LEU A 126 -17.28 3.83 -5.23
N ASN A 127 -17.37 2.92 -6.19
CA ASN A 127 -18.09 3.13 -7.45
C ASN A 127 -19.61 2.94 -7.32
N PHE A 128 -20.09 1.99 -6.51
CA PHE A 128 -21.50 1.56 -6.54
C PHE A 128 -22.26 1.76 -5.24
N HIS A 129 -21.59 1.85 -4.09
CA HIS A 129 -22.24 2.07 -2.81
C HIS A 129 -22.07 3.50 -2.29
N GLY A 130 -21.01 4.17 -2.73
CA GLY A 130 -20.63 5.49 -2.24
C GLY A 130 -20.17 5.44 -0.78
N ILE A 131 -19.57 6.54 -0.31
CA ILE A 131 -19.16 6.71 1.09
C ILE A 131 -19.68 8.03 1.65
N GLY A 132 -19.93 8.06 2.95
CA GLY A 132 -20.46 9.22 3.65
C GLY A 132 -21.99 9.22 3.72
N ALA A 133 -22.58 10.40 3.90
CA ALA A 133 -24.02 10.55 4.07
C ALA A 133 -24.74 10.61 2.72
N LYS A 134 -26.02 10.20 2.71
CA LYS A 134 -26.96 10.41 1.60
C LYS A 134 -26.56 9.74 0.27
N THR A 135 -25.94 8.57 0.35
CA THR A 135 -25.60 7.76 -0.83
C THR A 135 -26.84 7.33 -1.62
N SER A 136 -27.96 7.01 -0.96
CA SER A 136 -29.20 6.63 -1.66
C SER A 136 -29.73 7.69 -2.65
N VAL A 137 -29.37 8.96 -2.47
CA VAL A 137 -29.75 10.08 -3.35
C VAL A 137 -28.57 10.63 -4.17
N GLY A 138 -27.46 9.88 -4.23
CA GLY A 138 -26.36 10.13 -5.16
C GLY A 138 -25.14 10.88 -4.61
N TYR A 139 -25.08 11.19 -3.30
CA TYR A 139 -23.87 11.77 -2.71
C TYR A 139 -22.81 10.70 -2.43
N GLY A 140 -21.53 11.10 -2.42
CA GLY A 140 -20.46 10.23 -1.94
C GLY A 140 -19.97 9.16 -2.92
N TYR A 141 -20.42 9.21 -4.18
CA TYR A 141 -19.95 8.32 -5.24
C TYR A 141 -18.65 8.80 -5.87
N PHE A 142 -17.80 7.85 -6.20
CA PHE A 142 -16.56 8.10 -6.90
C PHE A 142 -16.74 7.76 -8.37
N GLN A 143 -16.07 8.52 -9.23
CA GLN A 143 -16.10 8.32 -10.67
C GLN A 143 -14.69 8.00 -11.16
N GLU A 144 -14.60 7.33 -12.31
CA GLU A 144 -13.34 7.05 -13.01
C GLU A 144 -12.36 6.14 -12.26
N ILE A 145 -12.83 5.30 -11.33
CA ILE A 145 -11.99 4.29 -10.68
C ILE A 145 -12.03 2.98 -11.47
N THR A 146 -10.93 2.63 -12.14
CA THR A 146 -10.78 1.36 -12.87
C THR A 146 -9.93 0.36 -12.09
N LYS A 147 -10.28 -0.92 -12.18
CA LYS A 147 -9.54 -2.00 -11.48
C LYS A 147 -8.11 -2.09 -12.01
N GLU A 148 -7.94 -2.00 -13.32
CA GLU A 148 -6.66 -2.12 -14.00
C GLU A 148 -5.67 -1.05 -13.55
N GLU A 149 -6.11 0.20 -13.45
CA GLU A 149 -5.25 1.30 -13.02
C GLU A 149 -4.83 1.14 -11.56
N CYS A 150 -5.77 0.82 -10.67
CA CYS A 150 -5.46 0.58 -9.26
C CYS A 150 -4.46 -0.56 -9.08
N PHE A 151 -4.61 -1.69 -9.78
CA PHE A 151 -3.65 -2.79 -9.69
C PHE A 151 -2.26 -2.41 -10.22
N LYS A 152 -2.18 -1.65 -11.32
CA LYS A 152 -0.91 -1.14 -11.84
C LYS A 152 -0.21 -0.24 -10.82
N GLN A 153 -0.96 0.67 -10.18
CA GLN A 153 -0.41 1.54 -9.14
C GLN A 153 0.12 0.73 -7.95
N ILE A 154 -0.61 -0.28 -7.49
CA ILE A 154 -0.17 -1.15 -6.38
C ILE A 154 1.13 -1.88 -6.72
N VAL A 155 1.22 -2.50 -7.90
CA VAL A 155 2.43 -3.22 -8.33
C VAL A 155 3.63 -2.27 -8.40
N ASN A 156 3.45 -1.07 -8.93
CA ASN A 156 4.51 -0.06 -9.00
C ASN A 156 4.94 0.42 -7.60
N ASN A 157 3.98 0.61 -6.69
CA ASN A 157 4.26 1.01 -5.32
C ASN A 157 5.02 -0.06 -4.54
N GLU A 158 4.69 -1.34 -4.71
CA GLU A 158 5.43 -2.44 -4.08
C GLU A 158 6.88 -2.52 -4.61
N LYS A 159 7.07 -2.42 -5.93
CA LYS A 159 8.43 -2.37 -6.52
C LYS A 159 9.25 -1.20 -5.98
N ARG A 160 8.63 -0.02 -5.87
CA ARG A 160 9.28 1.17 -5.31
C ARG A 160 9.67 0.95 -3.85
N ARG A 161 8.75 0.40 -3.05
CA ARG A 161 8.97 0.09 -1.63
C ARG A 161 10.09 -0.94 -1.43
N GLU A 162 10.15 -1.98 -2.25
CA GLU A 162 11.22 -2.98 -2.20
C GLU A 162 12.59 -2.35 -2.48
N LYS A 163 12.67 -1.46 -3.46
CA LYS A 163 13.88 -0.70 -3.77
C LYS A 163 14.30 0.20 -2.61
N GLU A 164 13.38 0.96 -2.02
CA GLU A 164 13.64 1.84 -0.87
C GLU A 164 14.13 1.05 0.35
N ILE A 165 13.53 -0.12 0.64
CA ILE A 165 13.98 -0.99 1.74
C ILE A 165 15.39 -1.52 1.49
N LEU A 166 15.73 -1.85 0.25
CA LEU A 166 17.07 -2.32 -0.11
C LEU A 166 18.11 -1.20 0.05
N GLU A 167 17.79 0.00 -0.44
CA GLU A 167 18.63 1.20 -0.28
C GLU A 167 18.81 1.57 1.19
N GLU A 168 17.76 1.50 2.01
CA GLU A 168 17.85 1.79 3.45
C GLU A 168 18.73 0.76 4.18
N LYS A 169 18.59 -0.53 3.85
CA LYS A 169 19.46 -1.59 4.39
C LYS A 169 20.92 -1.39 3.99
N GLU A 170 21.15 -0.97 2.74
CA GLU A 170 22.48 -0.66 2.23
C GLU A 170 23.08 0.54 2.97
N ASN A 171 22.33 1.63 3.10
CA ASN A 171 22.76 2.81 3.84
C ASN A 171 23.06 2.50 5.31
N LYS A 172 22.24 1.67 5.97
CA LYS A 172 22.50 1.20 7.33
C LYS A 172 23.77 0.35 7.44
N LYS A 173 24.09 -0.44 6.41
CA LYS A 173 25.34 -1.21 6.35
C LYS A 173 26.54 -0.28 6.19
N LEU A 174 26.46 0.68 5.27
CA LEU A 174 27.50 1.68 5.04
C LEU A 174 27.73 2.53 6.29
N MET A 175 26.69 2.95 7.03
CA MET A 175 26.86 3.74 8.25
C MET A 175 27.63 3.03 9.37
N LYS A 176 27.62 1.69 9.39
CA LYS A 176 28.36 0.89 10.39
C LYS A 176 29.83 0.66 10.00
N MET A 177 30.19 0.94 8.77
CA MET A 177 31.55 0.74 8.24
C MET A 177 32.41 1.99 8.48
N ASN A 178 33.70 1.78 8.71
CA ASN A 178 34.70 2.84 8.67
C ASN A 178 34.91 3.33 7.21
N ASN A 179 35.70 4.37 7.00
CA ASN A 179 35.89 4.94 5.66
C ASN A 179 36.58 3.98 4.69
N SER A 180 37.57 3.22 5.18
CA SER A 180 38.37 2.23 4.45
C SER A 180 37.48 1.06 3.94
N GLU A 181 36.67 0.52 4.85
CA GLU A 181 35.69 -0.56 4.61
C GLU A 181 34.62 -0.13 3.60
N LYS A 182 34.11 1.11 3.69
CA LYS A 182 33.12 1.65 2.74
C LYS A 182 33.68 1.67 1.33
N LYS A 183 34.90 2.16 1.14
CA LYS A 183 35.54 2.25 -0.18
C LYS A 183 35.75 0.85 -0.76
N LEU A 184 36.28 -0.09 0.03
CA LEU A 184 36.44 -1.48 -0.39
C LEU A 184 35.09 -2.14 -0.76
N TYR A 185 34.04 -1.90 0.03
CA TYR A 185 32.70 -2.41 -0.25
C TYR A 185 32.12 -1.87 -1.57
N LEU A 186 32.23 -0.56 -1.81
CA LEU A 186 31.75 0.08 -3.04
C LEU A 186 32.45 -0.48 -4.28
N VAL A 187 33.78 -0.62 -4.22
CA VAL A 187 34.57 -1.17 -5.33
C VAL A 187 34.18 -2.62 -5.62
N LYS A 188 33.97 -3.46 -4.58
CA LYS A 188 33.50 -4.85 -4.74
C LYS A 188 32.15 -4.94 -5.47
N LYS A 189 31.27 -3.95 -5.28
CA LYS A 189 29.91 -3.93 -5.84
C LYS A 189 29.84 -3.49 -7.30
N ILE A 190 30.91 -2.92 -7.86
CA ILE A 190 30.94 -2.52 -9.27
C ILE A 190 30.72 -3.76 -10.14
N SER A 191 29.62 -3.76 -10.91
CA SER A 191 29.23 -4.85 -11.81
C SER A 191 30.10 -4.91 -13.05
N ASP A 192 30.53 -3.75 -13.56
CA ASP A 192 31.47 -3.64 -14.68
C ASP A 192 32.86 -4.15 -14.25
N CYS A 193 33.32 -5.23 -14.88
CA CYS A 193 34.58 -5.88 -14.54
C CYS A 193 35.81 -5.00 -14.80
N GLU A 194 35.84 -4.18 -15.86
CA GLU A 194 37.00 -3.35 -16.19
C GLU A 194 37.06 -2.13 -15.28
N LYS A 195 35.92 -1.47 -15.06
CA LYS A 195 35.83 -0.36 -14.10
C LYS A 195 36.19 -0.83 -12.68
N ARG A 196 35.72 -2.02 -12.28
CA ARG A 196 36.09 -2.61 -10.98
C ARG A 196 37.58 -2.86 -10.86
N LYS A 197 38.23 -3.37 -11.92
CA LYS A 197 39.69 -3.61 -11.94
C LYS A 197 40.46 -2.31 -11.77
N GLU A 198 40.06 -1.26 -12.49
CA GLU A 198 40.70 0.03 -12.43
C GLU A 198 40.60 0.64 -11.03
N GLU A 199 39.40 0.62 -10.44
CA GLU A 199 39.17 1.13 -9.08
C GLU A 199 39.91 0.30 -8.01
N LEU A 200 39.98 -1.03 -8.15
CA LEU A 200 40.79 -1.88 -7.26
C LEU A 200 42.28 -1.53 -7.32
N LYS A 201 42.82 -1.27 -8.52
CA LYS A 201 44.23 -0.88 -8.69
C LYS A 201 44.51 0.47 -8.06
N LYS A 202 43.64 1.47 -8.30
CA LYS A 202 43.74 2.81 -7.69
C LYS A 202 43.72 2.73 -6.17
N LEU A 203 42.78 1.96 -5.61
CA LEU A 203 42.66 1.79 -4.16
C LEU A 203 43.89 1.11 -3.55
N PHE A 204 44.46 0.10 -4.23
CA PHE A 204 45.68 -0.58 -3.76
C PHE A 204 46.93 0.30 -3.85
N ALA A 205 47.03 1.12 -4.91
CA ALA A 205 48.13 2.05 -5.10
C ALA A 205 48.14 3.14 -4.01
N ASN A 206 46.96 3.64 -3.64
CA ASN A 206 46.80 4.71 -2.65
C ASN A 206 46.61 4.19 -1.21
N ARG A 207 46.87 2.90 -0.93
CA ARG A 207 46.56 2.24 0.35
C ARG A 207 47.08 2.96 1.61
N GLU A 208 48.23 3.64 1.50
CA GLU A 208 48.85 4.37 2.62
C GLU A 208 48.16 5.71 2.90
N GLN A 209 47.70 6.40 1.85
CA GLN A 209 46.88 7.62 1.96
C GLN A 209 45.43 7.32 2.37
N GLU A 210 44.99 6.09 2.11
CA GLU A 210 43.63 5.61 2.35
C GLU A 210 43.43 4.99 3.73
N GLU A 211 44.49 4.95 4.56
CA GLU A 211 44.47 4.39 5.93
C GLU A 211 43.81 2.99 5.99
N LEU A 212 44.13 2.13 5.01
CA LEU A 212 43.61 0.76 4.96
C LEU A 212 44.26 -0.11 6.05
N GLU A 213 43.47 -0.93 6.74
CA GLU A 213 44.00 -1.91 7.69
C GLU A 213 44.74 -3.03 6.96
N GLN A 214 45.69 -3.68 7.65
CA GLN A 214 46.51 -4.73 7.05
C GLN A 214 45.68 -5.92 6.55
N THR A 215 44.58 -6.24 7.23
CA THR A 215 43.59 -7.24 6.82
C THR A 215 42.88 -6.88 5.51
N GLU A 216 42.57 -5.60 5.29
CA GLU A 216 41.94 -5.08 4.08
C GLU A 216 42.92 -5.10 2.89
N VAL A 217 44.19 -4.75 3.14
CA VAL A 217 45.26 -4.82 2.13
C VAL A 217 45.47 -6.26 1.66
N GLU A 218 45.49 -7.23 2.58
CA GLU A 218 45.56 -8.65 2.24
C GLU A 218 44.36 -9.12 1.41
N GLU A 219 43.15 -8.67 1.76
CA GLU A 219 41.94 -9.00 1.02
C GLU A 219 41.97 -8.41 -0.40
N LEU A 220 42.43 -7.16 -0.55
CA LEU A 220 42.62 -6.51 -1.84
C LEU A 220 43.64 -7.25 -2.71
N ALA A 221 44.78 -7.63 -2.15
CA ALA A 221 45.81 -8.38 -2.86
C ALA A 221 45.28 -9.73 -3.37
N LYS A 222 44.48 -10.43 -2.55
CA LYS A 222 43.80 -11.67 -2.95
C LYS A 222 42.82 -11.43 -4.11
N LEU A 223 42.03 -10.35 -4.06
CA LEU A 223 41.08 -9.99 -5.12
C LEU A 223 41.79 -9.65 -6.44
N ILE A 224 42.83 -8.82 -6.40
CA ILE A 224 43.63 -8.45 -7.58
C ILE A 224 44.29 -9.69 -8.19
N LYS A 225 44.88 -10.56 -7.37
CA LYS A 225 45.50 -11.81 -7.82
C LYS A 225 44.49 -12.75 -8.49
N LYS A 226 43.29 -12.90 -7.92
CA LYS A 226 42.21 -13.71 -8.51
C LYS A 226 41.80 -13.17 -9.89
N ILE A 227 41.70 -11.86 -10.03
CA ILE A 227 41.38 -11.19 -11.29
C ILE A 227 42.48 -11.40 -12.34
N TRP A 228 43.75 -11.33 -11.95
CA TRP A 228 44.89 -11.56 -12.85
C TRP A 228 45.00 -13.02 -13.30
N ASN A 229 44.78 -13.98 -12.39
CA ASN A 229 44.83 -15.40 -12.72
C ASN A 229 43.71 -15.84 -13.68
N ILE A 230 42.56 -15.18 -13.68
CA ILE A 230 41.48 -15.42 -14.67
C ILE A 230 41.94 -15.06 -16.09
N ARG A 231 42.84 -14.07 -16.24
CA ARG A 231 43.38 -13.67 -17.55
C ARG A 231 44.36 -14.71 -18.10
N VAL A 232 45.24 -15.22 -17.25
CA VAL A 232 46.25 -16.23 -17.64
C VAL A 232 45.62 -17.57 -18.07
N ASN A 233 44.48 -17.95 -17.50
CA ASN A 233 43.76 -19.18 -17.87
C ASN A 233 42.63 -18.97 -18.89
N GLY A 234 42.27 -17.72 -19.21
CA GLY A 234 41.23 -17.37 -20.18
C GLY A 234 41.75 -17.11 -21.59
N ASP A 235 43.06 -16.91 -21.75
CA ASP A 235 43.76 -16.74 -23.03
C ASP A 235 44.32 -18.08 -23.58
N ILE A 236 43.90 -19.23 -23.02
CA ILE A 236 44.12 -20.55 -23.60
C ILE A 236 42.77 -21.12 -24.04
N LYS A 237 42.26 -20.62 -25.16
CA LYS A 237 41.37 -21.34 -26.07
C LYS A 237 41.56 -20.81 -27.48
#